data_AF-A0A8H7HK23-F1
#
_entry.id   AF-A0A8H7HK23-F1
#
_cell.length_a   1.000
_cell.length_b   1.000
_cell.length_c   1.000
_cell.angle_alpha   90.00
_cell.angle_beta   90.00
_cell.angle_gamma   90.00
#
_symmetry.space_group_name_H-M   'P 1'
#
loop_
_entity.id
_entity.type
_entity.pdbx_description
1 polymer ?
#
loop_
_entity_poly.entity_id
_entity_poly.type
_entity_poly.pdbx_seq_one_letter_code
_entity_poly.pdbx_strand_id
1 'polypeptide(L)'
;MLDGTISQTGCIWHQVQLAVLANGHPHSIPFLVCPIGNTPAILGMTWLTQESPLIDWQQGLVTFPEQAQIASEEEADLDPLADLPPQYHKFAKVFSKEEFKVLPPHREYDIAIDLVPDAKLSPGPIYGMTDAESKALKQHIDKELATGKIRPSTSSAGALVMFVKKADGSLRFVVDYQKLNDVTHKNVYPLPRQDNLMAKLRNAKLFTKLDLCWGYNNVRIKAGDEWKTAFRTKYRLFEYLVMPFGLTNAPAAFQHFMNNLFRDLIDITVVIYLDDILIFSKNPKDHPNHIREVLSQLMKNQLFCKLLS
;
A
#
# COMPACT_ATOMS: atom_id res chain seq x y z
N MET A 1 -0.40 -2.62 -51.63
CA MET A 1 -0.22 -1.62 -50.57
C MET A 1 -1.55 -0.94 -50.29
N LEU A 2 -1.71 -0.26 -49.15
CA LEU A 2 -2.95 0.42 -48.75
C LEU A 2 -3.35 1.58 -49.70
N ASP A 3 -2.48 1.94 -50.64
CA ASP A 3 -2.70 2.92 -51.72
C ASP A 3 -3.09 2.29 -53.06
N GLY A 4 -3.38 0.99 -53.10
CA GLY A 4 -3.79 0.28 -54.33
C GLY A 4 -2.65 -0.09 -55.28
N THR A 5 -1.39 0.13 -54.93
CA THR A 5 -0.25 -0.32 -55.74
C THR A 5 0.13 -1.79 -55.46
N ILE A 6 0.52 -2.53 -56.49
CA ILE A 6 1.01 -3.92 -56.38
C ILE A 6 2.48 -3.90 -55.99
N SER A 7 2.82 -4.59 -54.90
CA SER A 7 4.21 -4.76 -54.47
C SER A 7 4.95 -5.69 -55.42
N GLN A 8 5.91 -5.15 -56.17
CA GLN A 8 6.90 -5.93 -56.89
C GLN A 8 8.16 -6.02 -56.02
N THR A 9 8.35 -7.16 -55.35
CA THR A 9 9.53 -7.58 -54.57
C THR A 9 9.91 -6.74 -53.34
N GLY A 10 10.16 -7.40 -52.20
CA GLY A 10 10.93 -6.80 -51.10
C GLY A 10 10.76 -7.49 -49.77
N CYS A 11 11.79 -8.23 -49.35
CA CYS A 11 11.93 -8.82 -48.02
C CYS A 11 11.66 -7.81 -46.89
N ILE A 12 11.29 -8.30 -45.71
CA ILE A 12 11.31 -7.49 -44.48
C ILE A 12 12.79 -7.13 -44.21
N TRP A 13 13.17 -5.86 -44.35
CA TRP A 13 14.55 -5.40 -44.25
C TRP A 13 14.91 -4.95 -42.83
N HIS A 14 14.59 -5.75 -41.79
CA HIS A 14 14.89 -5.52 -40.36
C HIS A 14 13.81 -4.74 -39.56
N GLN A 15 13.78 -5.01 -38.25
CA GLN A 15 12.87 -4.43 -37.26
C GLN A 15 13.59 -3.34 -36.47
N VAL A 16 12.94 -2.19 -36.28
CA VAL A 16 13.47 -1.08 -35.47
C VAL A 16 12.56 -0.85 -34.26
N GLN A 17 13.15 -0.49 -33.12
CA GLN A 17 12.38 -0.02 -31.97
C GLN A 17 12.26 1.49 -32.07
N LEU A 18 11.02 1.99 -32.12
CA LEU A 18 10.75 3.42 -32.11
C LEU A 18 10.07 3.81 -30.80
N ALA A 19 10.58 4.86 -30.17
CA ALA A 19 9.91 5.53 -29.08
C ALA A 19 8.87 6.50 -29.65
N VAL A 20 7.60 6.24 -29.40
CA VAL A 20 6.47 7.07 -29.85
C VAL A 20 5.81 7.69 -28.62
N LEU A 21 5.54 8.98 -28.68
CA LEU A 21 4.80 9.68 -27.64
C LEU A 21 3.34 9.83 -28.09
N ALA A 22 2.41 9.16 -27.41
CA ALA A 22 0.97 9.27 -27.67
C ALA A 22 0.28 9.84 -26.43
N ASN A 23 -0.35 11.02 -26.56
CA ASN A 23 -0.99 11.75 -25.43
C ASN A 23 -0.12 11.85 -24.17
N GLY A 24 1.20 12.08 -24.32
CA GLY A 24 2.13 12.21 -23.20
C GLY A 24 2.66 10.90 -22.61
N HIS A 25 2.21 9.74 -23.11
CA HIS A 25 2.71 8.43 -22.72
C HIS A 25 3.77 7.93 -23.72
N PRO A 26 4.98 7.58 -23.27
CA PRO A 26 6.01 7.02 -24.14
C PRO A 26 5.78 5.52 -24.36
N HIS A 27 5.74 5.09 -25.62
CA HIS A 27 5.62 3.70 -26.03
C HIS A 27 6.86 3.30 -26.82
N SER A 28 7.45 2.13 -26.51
CA SER A 28 8.47 1.51 -27.37
C SER A 28 7.80 0.49 -28.26
N ILE A 29 7.68 0.80 -29.56
CA ILE A 29 6.94 -0.02 -30.52
C ILE A 29 7.92 -0.60 -31.53
N PRO A 30 7.91 -1.93 -31.75
CA PRO A 30 8.64 -2.55 -32.84
C PRO A 30 7.97 -2.23 -34.18
N PHE A 31 8.69 -1.54 -35.06
CA PHE A 31 8.26 -1.31 -36.45
C PHE A 31 9.04 -2.20 -37.41
N LEU A 32 8.31 -2.76 -38.38
CA LEU A 32 8.90 -3.39 -39.54
C LEU A 32 9.16 -2.31 -40.60
N VAL A 33 10.38 -2.26 -41.13
CA VAL A 33 10.73 -1.28 -42.16
C VAL A 33 10.39 -1.86 -43.53
N CYS A 34 9.43 -1.25 -44.21
CA CYS A 34 9.09 -1.56 -45.59
C CYS A 34 8.65 -0.29 -46.34
N PRO A 35 8.74 -0.26 -47.69
CA PRO A 35 8.17 0.82 -48.47
C PRO A 35 6.64 0.83 -48.25
N ILE A 36 6.11 1.89 -47.65
CA ILE A 36 4.67 2.05 -47.33
C ILE A 36 4.05 3.31 -47.98
N GLY A 37 4.69 3.80 -49.05
CA GLY A 37 4.25 5.01 -49.77
C GLY A 37 4.48 6.29 -48.98
N ASN A 38 3.53 7.23 -49.06
CA ASN A 38 3.64 8.56 -48.43
C ASN A 38 3.22 8.59 -46.94
N THR A 39 2.93 7.44 -46.34
CA THR A 39 2.51 7.38 -44.94
C THR A 39 3.74 7.22 -44.04
N PRO A 40 3.93 8.06 -43.01
CA PRO A 40 5.12 7.99 -42.16
C PRO A 40 5.18 6.71 -41.32
N ALA A 41 4.04 6.21 -40.85
CA ALA A 41 3.92 4.96 -40.09
C ALA A 41 2.48 4.44 -40.13
N ILE A 42 2.31 3.12 -40.06
CA ILE A 42 0.99 2.47 -39.94
C ILE A 42 0.98 1.65 -38.66
N LEU A 43 0.05 1.95 -37.76
CA LEU A 43 -0.21 1.16 -36.56
C LEU A 43 -1.21 0.07 -36.92
N GLY A 44 -0.76 -1.19 -36.86
CA GLY A 44 -1.57 -2.34 -37.24
C GLY A 44 -2.47 -2.86 -36.11
N MET A 45 -3.22 -3.91 -36.44
CA MET A 45 -4.12 -4.59 -35.49
C MET A 45 -3.40 -5.14 -34.25
N THR A 46 -2.15 -5.58 -34.37
CA THR A 46 -1.35 -6.06 -33.23
C THR A 46 -1.17 -4.96 -32.18
N TRP A 47 -0.85 -3.74 -32.62
CA TRP A 47 -0.70 -2.59 -31.74
C TRP A 47 -2.04 -2.19 -31.12
N LEU A 48 -3.11 -2.13 -31.92
CA LEU A 48 -4.45 -1.82 -31.44
C LEU A 48 -4.96 -2.82 -30.38
N THR A 49 -4.65 -4.11 -30.56
CA THR A 49 -5.03 -5.16 -29.61
C THR A 49 -4.21 -5.04 -28.32
N GLN A 50 -2.92 -4.73 -28.42
CA GLN A 50 -2.03 -4.61 -27.27
C GLN A 50 -2.36 -3.39 -26.40
N GLU A 51 -2.51 -2.21 -27.02
CA GLU A 51 -2.71 -0.96 -26.29
C GLU A 51 -4.19 -0.68 -25.96
N SER A 52 -5.13 -1.36 -26.62
CA SER A 52 -6.59 -1.26 -26.42
C SER A 52 -7.11 0.18 -26.25
N PRO A 53 -6.78 1.13 -27.16
CA PRO A 53 -7.22 2.50 -27.03
C PRO A 53 -8.73 2.64 -27.34
N LEU A 54 -9.35 3.68 -26.77
CA LEU A 54 -10.68 4.14 -27.15
C LEU A 54 -10.55 5.07 -28.36
N ILE A 55 -11.13 4.66 -29.49
CA ILE A 55 -11.07 5.39 -30.76
C ILE A 55 -12.45 5.96 -31.09
N ASP A 56 -12.55 7.29 -31.18
CA ASP A 56 -13.67 7.99 -31.80
C ASP A 56 -13.37 8.16 -33.30
N TRP A 57 -13.97 7.29 -34.11
CA TRP A 57 -13.80 7.29 -35.57
C TRP A 57 -14.40 8.51 -36.26
N GLN A 58 -15.38 9.18 -35.65
CA GLN A 58 -16.03 10.35 -36.23
C GLN A 58 -15.19 11.60 -36.03
N GLN A 59 -14.55 11.73 -34.86
CA GLN A 59 -13.69 12.87 -34.52
C GLN A 59 -12.21 12.62 -34.80
N GLY A 60 -11.82 11.38 -35.13
CA GLY A 60 -10.42 11.00 -35.33
C GLY A 60 -9.61 11.06 -34.02
N LEU A 61 -10.26 10.89 -32.87
CA LEU A 61 -9.63 10.98 -31.55
C LEU A 61 -9.26 9.61 -31.02
N VAL A 62 -8.06 9.50 -30.46
CA VAL A 62 -7.56 8.32 -29.76
C VAL A 62 -7.33 8.70 -28.30
N THR A 63 -8.00 8.01 -27.39
CA THR A 63 -7.86 8.18 -25.94
C THR A 63 -7.46 6.86 -25.31
N PHE A 64 -6.65 6.90 -24.26
CA PHE A 64 -6.20 5.70 -23.56
C PHE A 64 -6.99 5.59 -22.25
N PRO A 65 -7.57 4.42 -21.91
CA PRO A 65 -8.23 4.25 -20.63
C PRO A 65 -7.21 4.52 -19.52
N GLU A 66 -7.54 5.44 -18.62
CA GLU A 66 -6.73 5.76 -17.45
C GLU A 66 -6.54 4.45 -16.65
N GLN A 67 -5.34 3.88 -16.67
CA GLN A 67 -5.03 2.71 -15.84
C GLN A 67 -4.97 3.19 -14.39
N ALA A 68 -6.12 3.18 -13.72
CA ALA A 68 -6.13 3.41 -12.29
C ALA A 68 -5.50 2.19 -11.61
N GLN A 69 -4.26 2.35 -11.22
CA GLN A 69 -3.64 1.43 -10.28
C GLN A 69 -4.13 1.81 -8.88
N ILE A 70 -4.48 0.80 -8.08
CA ILE A 70 -4.58 1.03 -6.65
C ILE A 70 -3.22 1.51 -6.20
N ALA A 71 -3.22 2.59 -5.44
CA ALA A 71 -2.01 3.03 -4.79
C ALA A 71 -1.47 1.84 -3.99
N SER A 72 -0.36 1.25 -4.41
CA SER A 72 0.29 0.26 -3.58
C SER A 72 0.61 0.98 -2.28
N GLU A 73 0.02 0.49 -1.20
CA GLU A 73 0.64 0.65 0.08
C GLU A 73 2.02 -0.02 -0.11
N GLU A 74 3.04 0.83 -0.20
CA GLU A 74 4.36 0.59 0.38
C GLU A 74 4.91 -0.84 0.24
N GLU A 75 5.41 -1.16 -0.94
CA GLU A 75 6.12 -2.41 -1.16
C GLU A 75 7.52 -2.37 -0.52
N ALA A 76 7.91 -3.45 0.18
CA ALA A 76 9.27 -3.60 0.68
C ALA A 76 10.28 -3.70 -0.50
N ASP A 77 11.57 -3.77 -0.23
CA ASP A 77 12.55 -3.87 -1.32
C ASP A 77 12.61 -5.27 -1.95
N LEU A 78 12.98 -5.36 -3.23
CA LEU A 78 13.11 -6.64 -3.94
C LEU A 78 14.40 -7.39 -3.57
N ASP A 79 15.45 -6.66 -3.18
CA ASP A 79 16.69 -7.23 -2.67
C ASP A 79 17.18 -6.47 -1.42
N PRO A 80 16.63 -6.79 -0.23
CA PRO A 80 17.01 -6.07 0.98
C PRO A 80 18.47 -6.27 1.39
N LEU A 81 19.19 -7.27 0.85
CA LEU A 81 20.58 -7.53 1.20
C LEU A 81 21.56 -6.61 0.47
N ALA A 82 21.17 -6.07 -0.69
CA ALA A 82 21.99 -5.15 -1.46
C ALA A 82 22.26 -3.85 -0.70
N ASP A 83 21.22 -3.30 -0.06
CA ASP A 83 21.29 -2.00 0.62
C ASP A 83 21.54 -2.12 2.13
N LEU A 84 21.28 -3.28 2.73
CA LEU A 84 21.50 -3.50 4.15
C LEU A 84 23.00 -3.74 4.45
N PRO A 85 23.61 -2.98 5.38
CA PRO A 85 25.01 -3.20 5.74
C PRO A 85 25.29 -4.64 6.23
N PRO A 86 26.46 -5.23 5.90
CA PRO A 86 26.78 -6.64 6.22
C PRO A 86 26.59 -7.02 7.69
N GLN A 87 26.88 -6.09 8.61
CA GLN A 87 26.73 -6.31 10.05
C GLN A 87 25.27 -6.51 10.52
N TYR A 88 24.29 -6.23 9.66
CA TYR A 88 22.86 -6.40 9.91
C TYR A 88 22.20 -7.47 9.04
N HIS A 89 22.94 -8.16 8.16
CA HIS A 89 22.39 -9.21 7.28
C HIS A 89 21.61 -10.30 8.02
N LYS A 90 21.95 -10.59 9.28
CA LYS A 90 21.18 -11.51 10.13
C LYS A 90 19.71 -11.09 10.35
N PHE A 91 19.40 -9.82 10.13
CA PHE A 91 18.06 -9.23 10.24
C PHE A 91 17.44 -8.93 8.87
N ALA A 92 17.99 -9.44 7.77
CA ALA A 92 17.44 -9.22 6.43
C ALA A 92 15.94 -9.58 6.32
N LYS A 93 15.48 -10.53 7.14
CA LYS A 93 14.06 -10.89 7.27
C LYS A 93 13.15 -9.73 7.68
N VAL A 94 13.63 -8.80 8.50
CA VAL A 94 12.86 -7.60 8.89
C VAL A 94 12.54 -6.72 7.68
N PHE A 95 13.28 -6.88 6.58
CA PHE A 95 13.17 -6.08 5.37
C PHE A 95 12.62 -6.88 4.16
N SER A 96 12.21 -8.15 4.34
CA SER A 96 11.82 -9.02 3.21
C SER A 96 10.31 -8.99 2.92
N LYS A 97 9.91 -8.98 1.64
CA LYS A 97 8.50 -8.96 1.19
C LYS A 97 7.66 -10.19 1.57
N GLU A 98 8.28 -11.35 1.80
CA GLU A 98 7.55 -12.63 1.80
C GLU A 98 6.73 -12.88 3.08
N GLU A 99 7.18 -12.40 4.24
CA GLU A 99 6.47 -12.63 5.51
C GLU A 99 5.23 -11.71 5.67
N PHE A 100 5.12 -10.64 4.88
CA PHE A 100 3.96 -9.72 4.87
C PHE A 100 2.66 -10.31 4.30
N LYS A 101 2.75 -11.46 3.64
CA LYS A 101 1.58 -12.17 3.10
C LYS A 101 0.87 -12.99 4.18
N VAL A 102 1.47 -13.12 5.36
CA VAL A 102 0.92 -13.90 6.45
C VAL A 102 0.13 -13.00 7.38
N LEU A 103 -1.02 -13.50 7.81
CA LEU A 103 -1.86 -12.87 8.81
C LEU A 103 -1.12 -12.81 10.15
N PRO A 104 -0.95 -11.62 10.78
CA PRO A 104 -0.25 -11.53 12.06
C PRO A 104 -0.95 -12.36 13.14
N PRO A 105 -0.19 -12.89 14.13
CA PRO A 105 -0.79 -13.57 15.27
C PRO A 105 -1.60 -12.59 16.12
N HIS A 106 -2.58 -13.12 16.85
CA HIS A 106 -3.26 -12.37 17.91
C HIS A 106 -2.28 -12.05 19.05
N ARG A 107 -2.41 -10.86 19.64
CA ARG A 107 -1.57 -10.35 20.72
C ARG A 107 -2.45 -9.69 21.80
N GLU A 108 -1.86 -9.43 22.97
CA GLU A 108 -2.59 -8.86 24.12
C GLU A 108 -3.21 -7.47 23.84
N TYR A 109 -2.61 -6.74 22.90
CA TYR A 109 -2.93 -5.37 22.53
C TYR A 109 -3.61 -5.28 21.15
N ASP A 110 -4.25 -6.36 20.71
CA ASP A 110 -5.15 -6.33 19.56
C ASP A 110 -6.22 -5.24 19.76
N ILE A 111 -6.57 -4.56 18.67
CA ILE A 111 -7.47 -3.41 18.77
C ILE A 111 -8.90 -3.87 19.09
N ALA A 112 -9.36 -3.48 20.28
CA ALA A 112 -10.76 -3.58 20.66
C ALA A 112 -11.56 -2.42 20.04
N ILE A 113 -12.80 -2.70 19.66
CA ILE A 113 -13.76 -1.71 19.16
C ILE A 113 -14.93 -1.68 20.15
N ASP A 114 -14.71 -1.06 21.30
CA ASP A 114 -15.72 -0.98 22.37
C ASP A 114 -16.81 0.02 21.98
N LEU A 115 -18.01 -0.48 21.74
CA LEU A 115 -19.15 0.35 21.36
C LEU A 115 -19.83 0.94 22.60
N VAL A 116 -20.40 2.15 22.47
CA VAL A 116 -21.28 2.70 23.52
C VAL A 116 -22.49 1.80 23.74
N PRO A 117 -23.09 1.80 24.96
CA PRO A 117 -24.31 1.03 25.22
C PRO A 117 -25.40 1.32 24.18
N ASP A 118 -26.11 0.28 23.74
CA ASP A 118 -27.19 0.34 22.75
C ASP A 118 -26.80 0.87 21.35
N ALA A 119 -25.50 0.94 21.03
CA ALA A 119 -25.02 1.34 19.71
C ALA A 119 -25.61 0.44 18.61
N LYS A 120 -26.21 1.08 17.59
CA LYS A 120 -26.71 0.41 16.39
C LYS A 120 -25.86 0.78 15.19
N LEU A 121 -25.14 -0.20 14.66
CA LEU A 121 -24.41 -0.05 13.41
C LEU A 121 -25.36 -0.27 12.24
N SER A 122 -25.61 0.79 11.47
CA SER A 122 -26.42 0.71 10.26
C SER A 122 -25.51 0.59 9.04
N PRO A 123 -25.83 -0.28 8.05
CA PRO A 123 -25.04 -0.40 6.84
C PRO A 123 -25.05 0.90 6.03
N GLY A 124 -23.89 1.27 5.47
CA GLY A 124 -23.73 2.35 4.51
C GLY A 124 -24.31 1.98 3.13
N PRO A 125 -24.55 2.96 2.25
CA PRO A 125 -24.97 2.70 0.87
C PRO A 125 -23.86 2.00 0.07
N ILE A 126 -24.21 1.45 -1.09
CA ILE A 126 -23.22 1.05 -2.12
C ILE A 126 -23.34 2.08 -3.24
N TYR A 127 -22.25 2.81 -3.51
CA TYR A 127 -22.23 3.80 -4.59
C TYR A 127 -21.86 3.17 -5.93
N GLY A 128 -22.29 3.84 -7.01
CA GLY A 128 -21.79 3.55 -8.35
C GLY A 128 -20.29 3.77 -8.41
N MET A 129 -19.60 2.88 -9.10
CA MET A 129 -18.15 2.95 -9.33
C MET A 129 -17.89 3.01 -10.82
N THR A 130 -16.89 3.78 -11.22
CA THR A 130 -16.32 3.74 -12.56
C THR A 130 -15.71 2.35 -12.86
N ASP A 131 -15.42 2.06 -14.13
CA ASP A 131 -14.76 0.80 -14.51
C ASP A 131 -13.37 0.68 -13.87
N ALA A 132 -12.66 1.79 -13.77
CA ALA A 132 -11.35 1.88 -13.16
C ALA A 132 -11.40 1.56 -11.65
N GLU A 133 -12.33 2.18 -10.91
CA GLU A 133 -12.58 1.88 -9.49
C GLU A 133 -13.09 0.45 -9.27
N SER A 134 -13.89 -0.07 -10.20
CA SER A 134 -14.40 -1.43 -10.15
C SER A 134 -13.29 -2.47 -10.27
N LYS A 135 -12.35 -2.24 -11.19
CA LYS A 135 -11.17 -3.08 -11.39
C LYS A 135 -10.26 -3.00 -10.16
N ALA A 136 -10.00 -1.79 -9.66
CA ALA A 136 -9.27 -1.56 -8.43
C ALA A 136 -9.91 -2.32 -7.26
N LEU A 137 -11.21 -2.13 -6.99
CA LEU A 137 -11.93 -2.81 -5.93
C LEU A 137 -11.72 -4.32 -5.96
N LYS A 138 -11.87 -4.95 -7.13
CA LYS A 138 -11.69 -6.39 -7.28
C LYS A 138 -10.26 -6.82 -6.96
N GLN A 139 -9.26 -6.11 -7.49
CA GLN A 139 -7.84 -6.38 -7.22
C GLN A 139 -7.51 -6.25 -5.72
N HIS A 140 -8.04 -5.23 -5.04
CA HIS A 140 -7.87 -5.06 -3.59
C HIS A 140 -8.45 -6.23 -2.81
N ILE A 141 -9.70 -6.61 -3.09
CA ILE A 141 -10.38 -7.72 -2.43
C ILE A 141 -9.61 -9.02 -2.64
N ASP A 142 -9.23 -9.33 -3.88
CA ASP A 142 -8.51 -10.57 -4.22
C ASP A 142 -7.15 -10.63 -3.50
N LYS A 143 -6.43 -9.50 -3.42
CA LYS A 143 -5.15 -9.40 -2.69
C LYS A 143 -5.33 -9.60 -1.17
N GLU A 144 -6.29 -8.91 -0.56
CA GLU A 144 -6.50 -8.97 0.88
C GLU A 144 -7.08 -10.33 1.32
N LEU A 145 -7.88 -10.99 0.47
CA LEU A 145 -8.32 -12.36 0.68
C LEU A 145 -7.17 -13.36 0.57
N ALA A 146 -6.32 -13.22 -0.45
CA ALA A 146 -5.16 -14.10 -0.66
C ALA A 146 -4.16 -14.03 0.51
N THR A 147 -4.04 -12.88 1.16
CA THR A 147 -3.22 -12.69 2.37
C THR A 147 -3.96 -13.01 3.67
N GLY A 148 -5.25 -13.35 3.60
CA GLY A 148 -6.09 -13.65 4.76
C GLY A 148 -6.39 -12.46 5.66
N LYS A 149 -6.09 -11.23 5.24
CA LYS A 149 -6.30 -10.00 6.03
C LYS A 149 -7.77 -9.60 6.13
N ILE A 150 -8.57 -10.00 5.14
CA ILE A 150 -10.03 -9.92 5.17
C ILE A 150 -10.65 -11.30 4.99
N ARG A 151 -11.91 -11.45 5.39
CA ARG A 151 -12.72 -12.64 5.07
C ARG A 151 -14.15 -12.26 4.71
N PRO A 152 -14.90 -13.13 4.03
CA PRO A 152 -16.32 -12.90 3.82
C PRO A 152 -17.07 -12.82 5.15
N SER A 153 -18.02 -11.89 5.25
CA SER A 153 -18.77 -11.62 6.48
C SER A 153 -20.28 -11.82 6.29
N THR A 154 -20.98 -12.04 7.41
CA THR A 154 -22.44 -12.01 7.54
C THR A 154 -22.89 -10.99 8.60
N SER A 155 -22.01 -10.04 8.93
CA SER A 155 -22.24 -9.00 9.92
C SER A 155 -23.48 -8.16 9.61
N SER A 156 -24.16 -7.70 10.67
CA SER A 156 -25.22 -6.69 10.57
C SER A 156 -24.67 -5.28 10.33
N ALA A 157 -23.36 -5.07 10.55
CA ALA A 157 -22.66 -3.86 10.17
C ALA A 157 -22.31 -3.87 8.67
N GLY A 158 -21.71 -2.79 8.19
CA GLY A 158 -21.35 -2.69 6.78
C GLY A 158 -21.00 -1.26 6.39
N ALA A 159 -19.78 -0.85 6.68
CA ALA A 159 -19.24 0.44 6.26
C ALA A 159 -19.21 0.57 4.73
N LEU A 160 -19.31 1.80 4.24
CA LEU A 160 -19.22 2.13 2.82
C LEU A 160 -17.76 2.02 2.35
N VAL A 161 -17.55 1.61 1.11
CA VAL A 161 -16.26 1.71 0.40
C VAL A 161 -16.29 2.87 -0.59
N MET A 162 -15.21 3.65 -0.63
CA MET A 162 -14.98 4.70 -1.61
C MET A 162 -13.51 4.73 -2.04
N PHE A 163 -13.22 5.41 -3.15
CA PHE A 163 -11.86 5.66 -3.60
C PHE A 163 -11.51 7.14 -3.52
N VAL A 164 -10.27 7.43 -3.12
CA VAL A 164 -9.72 8.78 -3.13
C VAL A 164 -8.52 8.80 -4.08
N LYS A 165 -8.52 9.71 -5.05
CA LYS A 165 -7.37 9.89 -5.95
C LYS A 165 -6.20 10.49 -5.17
N LYS A 166 -5.01 9.87 -5.26
CA LYS A 166 -3.74 10.46 -4.83
C LYS A 166 -3.25 11.48 -5.86
N ALA A 167 -2.28 12.29 -5.47
CA ALA A 167 -1.66 13.30 -6.35
C ALA A 167 -0.98 12.68 -7.59
N ASP A 168 -0.53 11.43 -7.49
CA ASP A 168 0.07 10.65 -8.57
C ASP A 168 -0.98 9.97 -9.49
N GLY A 169 -2.27 10.22 -9.27
CA GLY A 169 -3.38 9.64 -10.03
C GLY A 169 -3.82 8.25 -9.57
N SER A 170 -3.09 7.60 -8.66
CA SER A 170 -3.46 6.28 -8.13
C SER A 170 -4.67 6.35 -7.19
N LEU A 171 -5.43 5.26 -7.09
CA LEU A 171 -6.63 5.19 -6.26
C LEU A 171 -6.32 4.61 -4.88
N ARG A 172 -6.66 5.34 -3.82
CA ARG A 172 -6.63 4.83 -2.44
C ARG A 172 -7.97 4.21 -2.09
N PHE A 173 -7.98 2.93 -1.75
CA PHE A 173 -9.13 2.24 -1.19
C PHE A 173 -9.42 2.79 0.22
N VAL A 174 -10.64 3.25 0.47
CA VAL A 174 -11.04 3.82 1.76
C VAL A 174 -12.34 3.17 2.22
N VAL A 175 -12.35 2.68 3.46
CA VAL A 175 -13.58 2.27 4.14
C VAL A 175 -14.01 3.41 5.06
N ASP A 176 -15.23 3.90 4.88
CA ASP A 176 -15.78 4.98 5.67
C ASP A 176 -16.35 4.47 7.00
N TYR A 177 -15.50 4.48 8.03
CA TYR A 177 -15.85 4.10 9.39
C TYR A 177 -16.41 5.25 10.24
N GLN A 178 -16.76 6.42 9.69
CA GLN A 178 -17.28 7.55 10.49
C GLN A 178 -18.41 7.13 11.43
N LYS A 179 -19.43 6.42 10.92
CA LYS A 179 -20.55 5.93 11.74
C LYS A 179 -20.13 4.96 12.83
N LEU A 180 -19.13 4.12 12.57
CA LEU A 180 -18.59 3.20 13.56
C LEU A 180 -17.81 3.97 14.64
N ASN A 181 -16.99 4.93 14.21
CA ASN A 181 -16.17 5.77 15.07
C ASN A 181 -17.01 6.61 16.03
N ASP A 182 -18.14 7.16 15.57
CA ASP A 182 -19.04 7.99 16.38
C ASP A 182 -19.62 7.25 17.58
N VAL A 183 -19.81 5.94 17.45
CA VAL A 183 -20.37 5.06 18.49
C VAL A 183 -19.32 4.20 19.18
N THR A 184 -18.03 4.43 18.92
CA THR A 184 -16.92 3.74 19.58
C THR A 184 -16.38 4.59 20.73
N HIS A 185 -16.15 3.97 21.90
CA HIS A 185 -15.48 4.62 23.01
C HIS A 185 -14.06 5.04 22.60
N LYS A 186 -13.77 6.34 22.71
CA LYS A 186 -12.47 6.90 22.30
C LYS A 186 -11.38 6.50 23.28
N ASN A 187 -10.31 5.93 22.74
CA ASN A 187 -9.10 5.63 23.49
C ASN A 187 -8.27 6.91 23.66
N VAL A 188 -7.96 7.26 24.91
CA VAL A 188 -7.18 8.45 25.28
C VAL A 188 -5.70 8.13 25.55
N TYR A 189 -5.19 7.03 25.00
CA TYR A 189 -3.78 6.68 25.11
C TYR A 189 -2.89 7.84 24.63
N PRO A 190 -1.91 8.28 25.43
CA PRO A 190 -1.16 9.48 25.12
C PRO A 190 -0.24 9.24 23.91
N LEU A 191 -0.41 10.06 22.88
CA LEU A 191 0.59 10.19 21.82
C LEU A 191 1.71 11.12 22.29
N PRO A 192 2.99 10.78 22.04
CA PRO A 192 4.09 11.61 22.46
C PRO A 192 4.05 12.97 21.76
N ARG A 193 4.23 14.06 22.53
CA ARG A 193 4.34 15.42 21.98
C ARG A 193 5.67 15.60 21.28
N GLN A 194 5.64 16.24 20.11
CA GLN A 194 6.83 16.49 19.28
C GLN A 194 7.94 17.22 20.06
N ASP A 195 7.62 18.25 20.85
CA ASP A 195 8.60 18.99 21.64
C ASP A 195 9.36 18.09 22.64
N ASN A 196 8.65 17.13 23.25
CA ASN A 196 9.23 16.19 24.20
C ASN A 196 10.18 15.22 23.48
N LEU A 197 9.78 14.75 22.29
CA LEU A 197 10.63 13.89 21.47
C LEU A 197 11.92 14.62 21.07
N MET A 198 11.82 15.87 20.61
CA MET A 198 12.99 16.67 20.22
C MET A 198 13.93 16.96 21.39
N ALA A 199 13.40 17.17 22.60
CA ALA A 199 14.22 17.37 23.79
C ALA A 199 15.13 16.17 24.11
N LYS A 200 14.65 14.94 23.88
CA LYS A 200 15.43 13.70 24.10
C LYS A 200 16.60 13.57 23.13
N LEU A 201 16.46 14.11 21.93
CA LEU A 201 17.46 14.01 20.86
C LEU A 201 18.61 15.03 21.01
N ARG A 202 18.49 16.04 21.89
CA ARG A 202 19.45 17.17 22.01
C ARG A 202 20.92 16.76 22.18
N ASN A 203 21.18 15.63 22.83
CA ASN A 203 22.54 15.15 23.10
C ASN A 203 23.00 14.04 22.16
N ALA A 204 22.13 13.57 21.26
CA ALA A 204 22.46 12.55 20.29
C ALA A 204 23.18 13.18 19.09
N LYS A 205 24.10 12.42 18.51
CA LYS A 205 24.89 12.83 17.33
C LYS A 205 24.60 11.98 16.10
N LEU A 206 24.02 10.80 16.31
CA LEU A 206 23.76 9.80 15.30
C LEU A 206 22.32 9.38 15.39
N PHE A 207 21.70 9.28 14.22
CA PHE A 207 20.30 8.93 14.07
C PHE A 207 20.15 7.90 12.97
N THR A 208 19.32 6.89 13.23
CA THR A 208 18.84 5.95 12.21
C THR A 208 17.32 5.95 12.29
N LYS A 209 16.66 6.25 11.18
CA LYS A 209 15.21 6.18 11.07
C LYS A 209 14.84 4.83 10.44
N LEU A 210 13.92 4.12 11.06
CA LEU A 210 13.25 2.97 10.48
C LEU A 210 11.77 3.31 10.34
N ASP A 211 11.18 2.86 9.24
CA ASP A 211 9.79 3.08 8.89
C ASP A 211 9.11 1.71 8.77
N LEU A 212 8.10 1.46 9.61
CA LEU A 212 7.35 0.21 9.57
C LEU A 212 6.50 0.16 8.29
N CYS A 213 6.61 -0.92 7.53
CA CYS A 213 5.70 -1.12 6.40
C CYS A 213 4.31 -1.48 6.94
N TRP A 214 3.26 -0.91 6.36
CA TRP A 214 1.87 -1.29 6.63
C TRP A 214 1.52 -1.29 8.12
N GLY A 215 2.07 -0.33 8.88
CA GLY A 215 2.14 -0.37 10.33
C GLY A 215 0.87 -0.88 11.01
N TYR A 216 -0.28 -0.27 10.72
CA TYR A 216 -1.56 -0.68 11.31
C TYR A 216 -1.96 -2.13 10.98
N ASN A 217 -1.74 -2.62 9.77
CA ASN A 217 -2.12 -3.98 9.36
C ASN A 217 -1.29 -5.07 10.06
N ASN A 218 -0.24 -4.70 10.81
CA ASN A 218 0.54 -5.62 11.65
C ASN A 218 -0.16 -5.98 12.98
N VAL A 219 -1.23 -5.25 13.33
CA VAL A 219 -2.02 -5.46 14.55
C VAL A 219 -3.36 -6.09 14.17
N ARG A 220 -3.82 -7.07 14.95
CA ARG A 220 -5.10 -7.75 14.73
C ARG A 220 -6.26 -6.95 15.31
N ILE A 221 -7.44 -7.09 14.71
CA ILE A 221 -8.68 -6.77 15.42
C ILE A 221 -8.84 -7.80 16.54
N LYS A 222 -9.27 -7.35 17.72
CA LYS A 222 -9.53 -8.24 18.86
C LYS A 222 -10.56 -9.30 18.47
N ALA A 223 -10.31 -10.53 18.90
CA ALA A 223 -11.23 -11.65 18.63
C ALA A 223 -12.64 -11.34 19.16
N GLY A 224 -13.64 -11.44 18.30
CA GLY A 224 -15.03 -11.11 18.58
C GLY A 224 -15.46 -9.71 18.12
N ASP A 225 -14.51 -8.84 17.74
CA ASP A 225 -14.80 -7.49 17.26
C ASP A 225 -14.69 -7.34 15.73
N GLU A 226 -14.20 -8.36 15.02
CA GLU A 226 -13.93 -8.31 13.57
C GLU A 226 -15.17 -7.91 12.77
N TRP A 227 -16.35 -8.41 13.16
CA TRP A 227 -17.62 -8.13 12.50
C TRP A 227 -17.98 -6.63 12.46
N LYS A 228 -17.45 -5.83 13.38
CA LYS A 228 -17.68 -4.37 13.42
C LYS A 228 -16.98 -3.65 12.27
N THR A 229 -15.89 -4.23 11.78
CA THR A 229 -15.13 -3.72 10.63
C THR A 229 -15.70 -4.16 9.28
N ALA A 230 -16.88 -4.78 9.28
CA ALA A 230 -17.49 -5.22 8.04
C ALA A 230 -17.71 -4.04 7.08
N PHE A 231 -17.39 -4.22 5.80
CA PHE A 231 -17.54 -3.24 4.74
C PHE A 231 -18.26 -3.84 3.52
N ARG A 232 -19.08 -3.02 2.89
CA ARG A 232 -19.96 -3.42 1.78
C ARG A 232 -19.32 -3.12 0.44
N THR A 233 -19.41 -4.10 -0.44
CA THR A 233 -18.99 -3.97 -1.83
C THR A 233 -20.10 -4.47 -2.75
N LYS A 234 -20.00 -4.19 -4.05
CA LYS A 234 -20.92 -4.74 -5.05
C LYS A 234 -20.82 -6.26 -5.24
N TYR A 235 -19.77 -6.89 -4.70
CA TYR A 235 -19.55 -8.34 -4.81
C TYR A 235 -20.06 -9.10 -3.59
N ARG A 236 -19.70 -8.65 -2.39
CA ARG A 236 -20.08 -9.25 -1.10
C ARG A 236 -19.78 -8.31 0.07
N LEU A 237 -20.23 -8.69 1.26
CA LEU A 237 -19.74 -8.16 2.54
C LEU A 237 -18.44 -8.86 2.94
N PHE A 238 -17.46 -8.09 3.37
CA PHE A 238 -16.19 -8.57 3.92
C PHE A 238 -15.93 -7.89 5.26
N GLU A 239 -15.11 -8.49 6.10
CA GLU A 239 -14.63 -7.87 7.34
C GLU A 239 -13.12 -8.01 7.45
N TYR A 240 -12.50 -7.03 8.11
CA TYR A 240 -11.08 -7.02 8.38
C TYR A 240 -10.75 -7.86 9.61
N LEU A 241 -9.64 -8.59 9.52
CA LEU A 241 -9.07 -9.33 10.64
C LEU A 241 -7.81 -8.64 11.21
N VAL A 242 -7.22 -7.75 10.42
CA VAL A 242 -6.16 -6.82 10.85
C VAL A 242 -6.73 -5.42 10.99
N MET A 243 -6.08 -4.54 11.73
CA MET A 243 -6.54 -3.18 11.94
C MET A 243 -6.52 -2.37 10.63
N PRO A 244 -7.68 -1.99 10.08
CA PRO A 244 -7.73 -1.15 8.88
C PRO A 244 -7.53 0.32 9.24
N PHE A 245 -7.12 1.10 8.24
CA PHE A 245 -7.19 2.55 8.31
C PHE A 245 -8.62 3.04 8.53
N GLY A 246 -8.75 4.22 9.15
CA GLY A 246 -10.03 4.90 9.36
C GLY A 246 -10.70 4.61 10.69
N LEU A 247 -10.23 3.64 11.49
CA LEU A 247 -10.72 3.45 12.85
C LEU A 247 -10.22 4.55 13.79
N THR A 248 -11.12 5.11 14.61
CA THR A 248 -10.79 6.24 15.51
C THR A 248 -9.70 5.92 16.54
N ASN A 249 -9.60 4.66 16.96
CA ASN A 249 -8.65 4.23 17.99
C ASN A 249 -7.36 3.63 17.41
N ALA A 250 -7.21 3.54 16.08
CA ALA A 250 -6.05 2.90 15.46
C ALA A 250 -4.71 3.56 15.87
N PRO A 251 -4.55 4.90 15.84
CA PRO A 251 -3.29 5.53 16.25
C PRO A 251 -2.95 5.28 17.72
N ALA A 252 -3.95 5.38 18.60
CA ALA A 252 -3.79 5.18 20.04
C ALA A 252 -3.41 3.72 20.37
N ALA A 253 -4.10 2.75 19.77
CA ALA A 253 -3.81 1.33 19.96
C ALA A 253 -2.42 0.97 19.40
N PHE A 254 -2.06 1.51 18.23
CA PHE A 254 -0.76 1.25 17.63
C PHE A 254 0.40 1.84 18.46
N GLN A 255 0.26 3.08 18.93
CA GLN A 255 1.25 3.67 19.83
C GLN A 255 1.37 2.88 21.13
N HIS A 256 0.26 2.39 21.69
CA HIS A 256 0.29 1.55 22.89
C HIS A 256 1.07 0.26 22.65
N PHE A 257 0.81 -0.43 21.53
CA PHE A 257 1.56 -1.60 21.11
C PHE A 257 3.06 -1.32 21.01
N MET A 258 3.44 -0.29 20.27
CA MET A 258 4.84 0.07 20.07
C MET A 258 5.54 0.48 21.37
N ASN A 259 4.85 1.22 22.24
CA ASN A 259 5.37 1.62 23.54
C ASN A 259 5.62 0.42 24.45
N ASN A 260 4.78 -0.61 24.36
CA ASN A 260 4.97 -1.84 25.11
C ASN A 260 6.14 -2.66 24.55
N LEU A 261 6.21 -2.79 23.22
CA LEU A 261 7.26 -3.54 22.52
C LEU A 261 8.67 -3.00 22.82
N PHE A 262 8.80 -1.68 22.85
CA PHE A 262 10.09 -1.00 23.03
C PHE A 262 10.24 -0.34 24.40
N ARG A 263 9.45 -0.76 25.39
CA ARG A 263 9.39 -0.14 26.72
C ARG A 263 10.77 0.11 27.33
N ASP A 264 11.67 -0.86 27.19
CA ASP A 264 13.01 -0.82 27.80
C ASP A 264 14.00 0.05 27.01
N LEU A 265 13.64 0.50 25.80
CA LEU A 265 14.50 1.29 24.91
C LEU A 265 14.03 2.74 24.78
N ILE A 266 12.72 2.99 24.97
CA ILE A 266 12.10 4.30 24.80
C ILE A 266 12.76 5.31 25.72
N ASP A 267 12.99 6.51 25.19
CA ASP A 267 13.67 7.62 25.86
C ASP A 267 15.15 7.37 26.25
N ILE A 268 15.69 6.18 25.94
CA ILE A 268 17.08 5.81 26.21
C ILE A 268 17.86 5.74 24.89
N THR A 269 17.39 4.93 23.95
CA THR A 269 18.04 4.70 22.65
C THR A 269 17.07 4.84 21.47
N VAL A 270 15.76 4.85 21.72
CA VAL A 270 14.74 4.98 20.68
C VAL A 270 13.65 5.99 21.05
N VAL A 271 13.17 6.72 20.04
CA VAL A 271 11.95 7.52 20.05
C VAL A 271 10.99 6.88 19.07
N ILE A 272 9.72 6.73 19.47
CA ILE A 272 8.70 6.12 18.61
C ILE A 272 7.52 7.06 18.48
N TYR A 273 7.07 7.24 17.24
CA TYR A 273 5.87 7.97 16.91
C TYR A 273 5.08 7.19 15.85
N LEU A 274 4.01 6.53 16.27
CA LEU A 274 3.25 5.61 15.41
C LEU A 274 4.20 4.62 14.71
N ASP A 275 4.23 4.66 13.38
CA ASP A 275 5.00 3.76 12.50
C ASP A 275 6.49 4.16 12.40
N ASP A 276 6.84 5.38 12.82
CA ASP A 276 8.21 5.90 12.80
C ASP A 276 9.01 5.45 14.03
N ILE A 277 10.13 4.79 13.79
CA ILE A 277 11.09 4.39 14.83
C ILE A 277 12.38 5.16 14.61
N LEU A 278 12.73 6.05 15.54
CA LEU A 278 13.95 6.83 15.49
C LEU A 278 14.95 6.34 16.54
N ILE A 279 16.03 5.72 16.07
CA ILE A 279 17.13 5.23 16.89
C ILE A 279 18.16 6.33 17.02
N PHE A 280 18.63 6.62 18.23
CA PHE A 280 19.59 7.68 18.47
C PHE A 280 20.75 7.23 19.39
N SER A 281 21.93 7.79 19.14
CA SER A 281 23.14 7.51 19.93
C SER A 281 24.03 8.73 20.07
N LYS A 282 24.81 8.77 21.16
CA LYS A 282 25.82 9.81 21.41
C LYS A 282 27.15 9.51 20.71
N ASN A 283 27.53 8.23 20.63
CA ASN A 283 28.82 7.79 20.12
C ASN A 283 28.66 6.81 18.93
N PRO A 284 29.54 6.89 17.91
CA PRO A 284 29.53 5.97 16.78
C PRO A 284 29.73 4.50 17.14
N LYS A 285 30.44 4.22 18.24
CA LYS A 285 30.71 2.84 18.70
C LYS A 285 29.46 2.13 19.21
N ASP A 286 28.54 2.88 19.82
CA ASP A 286 27.35 2.32 20.47
C ASP A 286 26.18 2.16 19.48
N HIS A 287 26.13 3.01 18.45
CA HIS A 287 25.01 3.07 17.51
C HIS A 287 24.69 1.73 16.82
N PRO A 288 25.69 0.95 16.35
CA PRO A 288 25.40 -0.37 15.78
C PRO A 288 24.74 -1.34 16.76
N ASN A 289 25.03 -1.24 18.06
CA ASN A 289 24.39 -2.08 19.07
C ASN A 289 22.94 -1.66 19.31
N HIS A 290 22.66 -0.36 19.37
CA HIS A 290 21.29 0.15 19.48
C HIS A 290 20.43 -0.31 18.29
N ILE A 291 20.97 -0.25 17.06
CA ILE A 291 20.30 -0.74 15.86
C ILE A 291 20.02 -2.25 15.97
N ARG A 292 21.00 -3.05 16.39
CA ARG A 292 20.82 -4.51 16.54
C ARG A 292 19.73 -4.85 17.56
N GLU A 293 19.63 -4.09 18.63
CA GLU A 293 18.62 -4.31 19.68
C GLU A 293 17.21 -4.04 19.15
N VAL A 294 17.03 -2.92 18.45
CA VAL A 294 15.76 -2.55 17.80
C VAL A 294 15.38 -3.57 16.72
N LEU A 295 16.30 -3.93 15.81
CA LEU A 295 16.05 -4.95 14.79
C LEU A 295 15.76 -6.32 15.39
N SER A 296 16.37 -6.66 16.54
CA SER A 296 16.05 -7.89 17.24
C SER A 296 14.63 -7.89 17.81
N GLN A 297 14.14 -6.75 18.32
CA GLN A 297 12.75 -6.65 18.80
C GLN A 297 11.76 -6.77 17.64
N LEU A 298 12.02 -6.09 16.52
CA LEU A 298 11.21 -6.18 15.31
C LEU A 298 11.11 -7.63 14.80
N MET A 299 12.26 -8.29 14.64
CA MET A 299 12.33 -9.67 14.16
C MET A 299 11.61 -10.65 15.11
N LYS A 300 11.80 -10.52 16.42
CA LYS A 300 11.11 -11.39 17.42
C LYS A 300 9.59 -11.24 17.37
N ASN A 301 9.11 -10.06 17.02
CA ASN A 301 7.68 -9.74 17.02
C ASN A 301 7.05 -9.78 15.62
N GLN A 302 7.78 -10.23 14.60
CA GLN A 302 7.32 -10.30 13.20
C GLN A 302 6.80 -8.94 12.72
N LEU A 303 7.59 -7.89 13.00
CA LEU A 303 7.40 -6.55 12.46
C LEU A 303 8.49 -6.27 11.43
N PHE A 304 8.12 -5.50 10.42
CA PHE A 304 8.94 -5.35 9.23
C PHE A 304 9.04 -3.89 8.81
N CYS A 305 10.18 -3.52 8.24
CA CYS A 305 10.51 -2.15 7.87
C CYS A 305 10.86 -2.02 6.40
N LYS A 306 10.76 -0.79 5.89
CA LYS A 306 11.38 -0.44 4.62
C LYS A 306 12.87 -0.18 4.84
N LEU A 307 13.66 -0.59 3.85
CA LEU A 307 14.95 0.04 3.64
C LEU A 307 14.66 1.40 3.01
N LEU A 308 14.98 2.46 3.74
CA LEU A 308 14.98 3.81 3.21
C LEU A 308 16.32 3.98 2.47
N SER A 309 16.25 4.20 1.17
CA SER A 309 17.41 4.54 0.32
C SER A 309 17.91 5.96 0.56
#